data_AF-A0A5C7QDZ0-F1
#
_entry.id   AF-A0A5C7QDZ0-F1
#
_cell.length_a   1.000
_cell.length_b   1.000
_cell.length_c   1.000
_cell.angle_alpha   90.00
_cell.angle_beta   90.00
_cell.angle_gamma   90.00
#
_symmetry.space_group_name_H-M   'P 1'
#
loop_
_entity.id
_entity.type
_entity.pdbx_description
1 polymer ?
#
loop_
_entity_poly.entity_id
_entity_poly.type
_entity_poly.pdbx_seq_one_letter_code
_entity_poly.pdbx_strand_id
1 'polypeptide(L)'
;MTPAELKTVLDAHALWLRGDPAGKRANLRYTNLSDANLSDANLSDANLSDANLTYANLSEANLRHANLRHAKNLNPLTAARLSITPEGRLIGWKKCLGGVIVKLAVPEEARRSNATGRKCRAEGAEVLEVHGGDVGVSLHDGTTEYRVGQTVRCHKWCEDRWAECGGGIHFYLTREEAEVH
;
A
#
# COMPACT_ATOMS: atom_id res chain seq x y z
N MET A 1 -8.64 -24.12 7.52
CA MET A 1 -8.90 -23.60 8.87
C MET A 1 -10.39 -23.41 9.00
N THR A 2 -11.01 -23.79 10.10
CA THR A 2 -12.44 -23.58 10.35
C THR A 2 -12.71 -22.15 10.83
N PRO A 3 -13.96 -21.65 10.74
CA PRO A 3 -14.30 -20.33 11.29
C PRO A 3 -14.02 -20.19 12.80
N ALA A 4 -14.18 -21.27 13.57
CA ALA A 4 -13.91 -21.26 15.01
C ALA A 4 -12.40 -21.17 15.31
N GLU A 5 -11.57 -21.91 14.56
CA GLU A 5 -10.11 -21.81 14.64
C GLU A 5 -9.63 -20.42 14.26
N LEU A 6 -10.18 -19.85 13.18
CA LEU A 6 -9.85 -18.50 12.73
C LEU A 6 -10.20 -17.47 13.81
N LYS A 7 -11.41 -17.55 14.37
CA LYS A 7 -11.82 -16.66 15.48
C LYS A 7 -10.86 -16.75 16.66
N THR A 8 -10.42 -17.95 17.01
CA THR A 8 -9.46 -18.16 18.11
C THR A 8 -8.13 -17.46 17.84
N VAL A 9 -7.62 -17.54 16.60
CA VAL A 9 -6.41 -16.83 16.20
C VAL A 9 -6.59 -15.32 16.27
N LEU A 10 -7.73 -14.80 15.80
CA LEU A 10 -8.03 -13.37 15.84
C LEU A 10 -8.18 -12.84 17.28
N ASP A 11 -8.84 -13.58 18.16
CA ASP A 11 -9.01 -13.21 19.57
C ASP A 11 -7.66 -13.18 20.30
N ALA A 12 -6.82 -14.20 20.08
CA ALA A 12 -5.47 -14.24 20.63
C ALA A 12 -4.60 -13.10 20.09
N HIS A 13 -4.79 -12.74 18.82
CA HIS A 13 -4.08 -11.63 18.21
C HIS A 13 -4.52 -10.26 18.77
N ALA A 14 -5.82 -10.08 19.01
CA ALA A 14 -6.34 -8.88 19.67
C ALA A 14 -5.79 -8.71 21.08
N LEU A 15 -5.64 -9.80 21.84
CA LEU A 15 -4.97 -9.79 23.14
C LEU A 15 -3.50 -9.36 23.01
N TRP A 16 -2.78 -9.90 22.02
CA TRP A 16 -1.38 -9.54 21.77
C TRP A 16 -1.21 -8.06 21.45
N LEU A 17 -2.11 -7.48 20.64
CA LEU A 17 -2.09 -6.06 20.30
C LEU A 17 -2.31 -5.15 21.52
N ARG A 18 -2.98 -5.65 22.56
CA ARG A 18 -3.19 -4.94 23.83
C ARG A 18 -2.04 -5.14 24.83
N GLY A 19 -1.00 -5.91 24.47
CA GLY A 19 0.10 -6.26 25.36
C GLY A 19 -0.27 -7.31 26.42
N ASP A 20 -1.36 -8.05 26.21
CA ASP A 20 -1.80 -9.09 27.14
C ASP A 20 -0.86 -10.31 27.05
N PRO A 21 -0.39 -10.86 28.18
CA PRO A 21 0.53 -12.01 28.20
C PRO A 21 -0.08 -13.30 27.64
N ALA A 22 -1.42 -13.43 27.62
CA ALA A 22 -2.11 -14.56 26.96
C ALA A 22 -2.24 -14.36 25.44
N GLY A 23 -1.88 -13.18 24.93
CA GLY A 23 -1.95 -12.83 23.53
C GLY A 23 -0.90 -13.53 22.67
N LYS A 24 -1.28 -13.85 21.43
CA LYS A 24 -0.37 -14.38 20.42
C LYS A 24 -0.56 -13.69 19.09
N ARG A 25 0.54 -13.18 18.50
CA ARG A 25 0.55 -12.64 17.13
C ARG A 25 -0.03 -13.66 16.15
N ALA A 26 -0.96 -13.25 15.30
CA ALA A 26 -1.60 -14.14 14.33
C ALA A 26 -0.57 -14.75 13.36
N ASN A 27 -0.55 -16.08 13.28
CA ASN A 27 0.23 -16.82 12.29
C ASN A 27 -0.74 -17.66 11.45
N LEU A 28 -1.01 -17.16 10.25
CA LEU A 28 -1.91 -17.70 9.23
C LEU A 28 -1.12 -18.15 8.00
N ARG A 29 0.19 -18.39 8.13
CA ARG A 29 1.04 -18.84 7.02
C ARG A 29 0.55 -20.18 6.47
N TYR A 30 0.52 -20.33 5.15
CA TYR A 30 0.02 -21.52 4.43
C TYR A 30 -1.44 -21.91 4.74
N THR A 31 -2.22 -21.05 5.40
CA THR A 31 -3.60 -21.40 5.74
C THR A 31 -4.54 -21.24 4.56
N ASN A 32 -5.53 -22.15 4.46
CA ASN A 32 -6.67 -21.92 3.58
C ASN A 32 -7.70 -21.03 4.29
N LEU A 33 -7.82 -19.79 3.81
CA LEU A 33 -8.76 -18.77 4.23
C LEU A 33 -9.73 -18.42 3.08
N SER A 34 -9.93 -19.34 2.14
CA SER A 34 -10.90 -19.14 1.07
C SER A 34 -12.29 -18.89 1.66
N ASP A 35 -13.00 -17.91 1.11
CA ASP A 35 -14.34 -17.50 1.55
C ASP A 35 -14.42 -17.02 3.01
N ALA A 36 -13.28 -16.79 3.68
CA ALA A 36 -13.27 -16.34 5.07
C ALA A 36 -13.79 -14.91 5.18
N ASN A 37 -14.63 -14.66 6.19
CA ASN A 37 -14.98 -13.29 6.58
C ASN A 37 -13.92 -12.72 7.53
N LEU A 38 -13.12 -11.80 7.01
CA LEU A 38 -12.08 -11.06 7.73
C LEU A 38 -12.38 -9.55 7.75
N SER A 39 -13.64 -9.15 7.52
CA SER A 39 -14.01 -7.74 7.54
C SER A 39 -13.72 -7.12 8.91
N ASP A 40 -13.23 -5.88 8.91
CA ASP A 40 -12.87 -5.12 10.13
C ASP A 40 -11.80 -5.78 11.02
N ALA A 41 -11.21 -6.91 10.60
CA ALA A 41 -10.25 -7.63 11.41
C ALA A 41 -8.96 -6.81 11.58
N ASN A 42 -8.47 -6.70 12.81
CA ASN A 42 -7.13 -6.17 13.05
C ASN A 42 -6.10 -7.31 12.97
N LEU A 43 -5.42 -7.37 11.83
CA LEU A 43 -4.38 -8.33 11.45
C LEU A 43 -3.01 -7.64 11.33
N SER A 44 -2.80 -6.52 12.04
CA SER A 44 -1.52 -5.83 11.98
C SER A 44 -0.40 -6.72 12.53
N ASP A 45 0.74 -6.76 11.85
CA ASP A 45 1.89 -7.63 12.17
C ASP A 45 1.62 -9.14 11.99
N ALA A 46 0.44 -9.54 11.50
CA ALA A 46 0.12 -10.94 11.27
C ALA A 46 0.96 -11.56 10.14
N ASN A 47 1.25 -12.85 10.22
CA ASN A 47 1.87 -13.57 9.13
C ASN A 47 0.82 -14.30 8.29
N LEU A 48 0.51 -13.82 7.09
CA LEU A 48 -0.36 -14.45 6.10
C LEU A 48 0.40 -14.94 4.86
N SER A 49 1.72 -15.15 4.94
CA SER A 49 2.47 -15.57 3.76
C SER A 49 1.95 -16.91 3.24
N ASP A 50 1.89 -17.03 1.91
CA ASP A 50 1.42 -18.24 1.23
C ASP A 50 -0.04 -18.64 1.56
N ALA A 51 -0.82 -17.80 2.24
CA ALA A 51 -2.21 -18.07 2.56
C ALA A 51 -3.08 -18.03 1.30
N ASN A 52 -4.12 -18.86 1.25
CA ASN A 52 -5.14 -18.78 0.21
C ASN A 52 -6.26 -17.84 0.65
N LEU A 53 -6.37 -16.66 0.04
CA LEU A 53 -7.39 -15.64 0.33
C LEU A 53 -8.46 -15.56 -0.77
N THR A 54 -8.62 -16.60 -1.57
CA THR A 54 -9.62 -16.66 -2.64
C THR A 54 -11.02 -16.37 -2.09
N TYR A 55 -11.67 -15.30 -2.58
CA TYR A 55 -12.98 -14.83 -2.12
C TYR A 55 -13.08 -14.43 -0.64
N ALA A 56 -11.95 -14.26 0.07
CA ALA A 56 -11.98 -13.75 1.44
C ALA A 56 -12.49 -12.30 1.46
N ASN A 57 -13.39 -11.98 2.40
CA ASN A 57 -13.84 -10.61 2.63
C ASN A 57 -12.84 -9.89 3.54
N LEU A 58 -12.04 -8.97 2.98
CA LEU A 58 -11.05 -8.16 3.71
C LEU A 58 -11.44 -6.68 3.81
N SER A 59 -12.74 -6.38 3.63
CA SER A 59 -13.26 -5.01 3.74
C SER A 59 -12.88 -4.40 5.09
N GLU A 60 -12.30 -3.20 5.08
CA GLU A 60 -11.82 -2.47 6.26
C GLU A 60 -10.76 -3.17 7.15
N ALA A 61 -10.33 -4.40 6.85
CA ALA A 61 -9.32 -5.11 7.66
C ALA A 61 -8.00 -4.32 7.80
N ASN A 62 -7.43 -4.24 9.00
CA ASN A 62 -6.13 -3.62 9.23
C ASN A 62 -5.02 -4.66 9.03
N LEU A 63 -4.23 -4.52 7.95
CA LEU A 63 -3.13 -5.41 7.61
C LEU A 63 -1.75 -4.72 7.75
N ARG A 64 -1.66 -3.65 8.56
CA ARG A 64 -0.41 -2.91 8.76
C ARG A 64 0.70 -3.86 9.25
N HIS A 65 1.87 -3.87 8.63
CA HIS A 65 2.97 -4.82 8.95
C HIS A 65 2.69 -6.31 8.67
N ALA A 66 1.53 -6.67 8.13
CA ALA A 66 1.24 -8.07 7.84
C ALA A 66 2.16 -8.61 6.72
N ASN A 67 2.68 -9.82 6.89
CA ASN A 67 3.43 -10.50 5.83
C ASN A 67 2.46 -11.23 4.91
N LEU A 68 2.37 -10.82 3.64
CA LEU A 68 1.49 -11.43 2.63
C LEU A 68 2.25 -11.96 1.41
N ARG A 69 3.55 -12.21 1.55
CA ARG A 69 4.36 -12.79 0.48
C ARG A 69 3.69 -14.07 -0.05
N HIS A 70 3.50 -14.16 -1.36
CA HIS A 70 2.89 -15.30 -2.05
C HIS A 70 1.44 -15.63 -1.63
N ALA A 71 0.72 -14.74 -0.95
CA ALA A 71 -0.69 -14.93 -0.70
C ALA A 71 -1.48 -14.96 -2.02
N LYS A 72 -2.40 -15.92 -2.16
CA LYS A 72 -3.13 -16.16 -3.42
C LYS A 72 -4.39 -15.30 -3.50
N ASN A 73 -4.69 -14.80 -4.70
CA ASN A 73 -5.96 -14.16 -5.08
C ASN A 73 -6.34 -12.93 -4.25
N LEU A 74 -5.38 -12.04 -3.98
CA LEU A 74 -5.66 -10.70 -3.45
C LEU A 74 -6.29 -9.84 -4.55
N ASN A 75 -7.48 -9.25 -4.30
CA ASN A 75 -8.04 -8.26 -5.22
C ASN A 75 -7.17 -6.97 -5.20
N PRO A 76 -7.14 -6.17 -6.30
CA PRO A 76 -6.27 -4.99 -6.40
C PRO A 76 -6.47 -3.94 -5.29
N LEU A 77 -7.69 -3.80 -4.76
CA LEU A 77 -8.02 -2.92 -3.63
C LEU A 77 -7.42 -3.40 -2.30
N THR A 78 -7.31 -4.71 -2.10
CA THR A 78 -6.59 -5.31 -0.98
C THR A 78 -5.10 -5.14 -1.20
N ALA A 79 -4.58 -5.34 -2.42
CA ALA A 79 -3.18 -5.06 -2.74
C ALA A 79 -2.78 -3.58 -2.53
N ALA A 80 -3.68 -2.64 -2.79
CA ALA A 80 -3.47 -1.20 -2.56
C ALA A 80 -3.32 -0.81 -1.07
N ARG A 81 -3.72 -1.69 -0.14
CA ARG A 81 -3.53 -1.51 1.32
C ARG A 81 -2.32 -2.27 1.86
N LEU A 82 -1.59 -2.97 0.99
CA LEU A 82 -0.57 -3.95 1.38
C LEU A 82 0.83 -3.52 0.94
N SER A 83 1.76 -3.72 1.86
CA SER A 83 3.21 -3.51 1.70
C SER A 83 3.86 -4.44 0.71
N ILE A 84 3.55 -4.25 -0.56
CA ILE A 84 4.37 -4.72 -1.66
C ILE A 84 4.33 -3.61 -2.71
N THR A 85 5.44 -2.90 -2.89
CA THR A 85 5.69 -2.25 -4.18
C THR A 85 5.98 -3.39 -5.15
N PRO A 86 5.13 -3.64 -6.16
CA PRO A 86 5.39 -4.67 -7.17
C PRO A 86 6.83 -4.59 -7.68
N GLU A 87 7.46 -5.75 -7.86
CA GLU A 87 8.77 -5.85 -8.52
C GLU A 87 8.66 -5.33 -9.97
N GLY A 88 9.78 -4.87 -10.52
CA GLY A 88 9.81 -4.26 -11.86
C GLY A 88 9.37 -2.79 -11.90
N ARG A 89 9.24 -2.27 -13.12
CA ARG A 89 8.76 -0.91 -13.40
C ARG A 89 7.28 -0.77 -13.03
N LEU A 90 6.94 0.31 -12.35
CA LEU A 90 5.60 0.54 -11.81
C LEU A 90 4.97 1.80 -12.41
N ILE A 91 3.69 1.72 -12.76
CA ILE A 91 2.88 2.89 -13.11
C ILE A 91 2.20 3.42 -11.85
N GLY A 92 2.34 4.72 -11.64
CA GLY A 92 1.70 5.45 -10.56
C GLY A 92 1.03 6.72 -11.06
N TRP A 93 0.17 7.30 -10.22
CA TRP A 93 -0.62 8.48 -10.52
C TRP A 93 -0.48 9.48 -9.40
N LYS A 94 -0.11 10.72 -9.73
CA LYS A 94 0.10 11.79 -8.75
C LYS A 94 -0.91 12.89 -8.97
N LYS A 95 -1.59 13.29 -7.89
CA LYS A 95 -2.35 14.53 -7.84
C LYS A 95 -1.42 15.73 -7.61
N CYS A 96 -1.61 16.74 -8.44
CA CYS A 96 -0.89 18.01 -8.44
C CYS A 96 -1.85 19.16 -8.14
N LEU A 97 -1.29 20.36 -7.95
CA LEU A 97 -2.07 21.59 -7.78
C LEU A 97 -3.05 21.79 -8.94
N GLY A 98 -4.19 22.41 -8.65
CA GLY A 98 -5.24 22.65 -9.65
C GLY A 98 -6.00 21.40 -10.10
N GLY A 99 -5.83 20.26 -9.42
CA GLY A 99 -6.48 19.00 -9.80
C GLY A 99 -5.80 18.29 -10.99
N VAL A 100 -4.61 18.75 -11.39
CA VAL A 100 -3.81 18.10 -12.43
C VAL A 100 -3.43 16.69 -11.98
N ILE A 101 -3.57 15.72 -12.87
CA ILE A 101 -3.20 14.33 -12.61
C ILE A 101 -2.01 13.96 -13.51
N VAL A 102 -0.95 13.44 -12.90
CA VAL A 102 0.29 13.08 -13.58
C VAL A 102 0.46 11.57 -13.55
N LYS A 103 0.67 10.97 -14.72
CA LYS A 103 1.05 9.56 -14.83
C LYS A 103 2.56 9.43 -14.73
N LEU A 104 3.01 8.57 -13.84
CA LEU A 104 4.40 8.34 -13.49
C LEU A 104 4.80 6.91 -13.82
N ALA A 105 6.01 6.75 -14.36
CA ALA A 105 6.71 5.48 -14.37
C ALA A 105 7.83 5.50 -13.33
N VAL A 106 7.68 4.69 -12.29
CA VAL A 106 8.71 4.46 -11.29
C VAL A 106 9.60 3.32 -11.78
N PRO A 107 10.90 3.55 -12.02
CA PRO A 107 11.78 2.54 -12.57
C PRO A 107 12.12 1.47 -11.51
N GLU A 108 12.65 0.33 -11.96
CA GLU A 108 12.83 -0.84 -11.11
C GLU A 108 13.81 -0.57 -9.95
N GLU A 109 14.88 0.13 -10.28
CA GLU A 109 15.98 0.49 -9.39
C GLU A 109 15.65 1.66 -8.44
N ALA A 110 14.55 2.38 -8.65
CA ALA A 110 14.17 3.47 -7.76
C ALA A 110 13.81 2.93 -6.38
N ARG A 111 14.33 3.59 -5.35
CA ARG A 111 13.90 3.34 -3.97
C ARG A 111 12.41 3.65 -3.85
N ARG A 112 11.67 2.70 -3.29
CA ARG A 112 10.22 2.78 -3.17
C ARG A 112 9.77 2.37 -1.78
N SER A 113 8.64 2.93 -1.36
CA SER A 113 8.03 2.70 -0.06
C SER A 113 6.54 2.89 -0.21
N ASN A 114 5.73 2.04 0.39
CA ASN A 114 4.34 2.39 0.63
C ASN A 114 4.22 2.94 2.05
N ALA A 115 3.68 4.16 2.18
CA ALA A 115 3.32 4.68 3.49
C ALA A 115 2.08 3.92 4.00
N THR A 116 1.73 4.09 5.27
CA THR A 116 0.56 3.50 5.91
C THR A 116 -0.74 4.02 5.32
N GLY A 117 -1.15 3.45 4.19
CA GLY A 117 -2.38 3.82 3.50
C GLY A 117 -2.28 3.48 2.03
N ARG A 118 -2.98 4.28 1.21
CA ARG A 118 -3.09 4.11 -0.25
C ARG A 118 -1.97 4.80 -1.04
N LYS A 119 -1.14 5.58 -0.34
CA LYS A 119 -0.07 6.39 -0.95
C LYS A 119 1.23 5.59 -1.01
N CYS A 120 1.84 5.60 -2.18
CA CYS A 120 3.19 5.14 -2.42
C CYS A 120 4.15 6.33 -2.47
N ARG A 121 5.44 6.03 -2.28
CA ARG A 121 6.57 6.93 -2.35
C ARG A 121 7.65 6.34 -3.25
N ALA A 122 8.19 7.16 -4.13
CA ALA A 122 9.35 6.82 -4.94
C ALA A 122 10.44 7.89 -4.78
N GLU A 123 11.69 7.49 -4.81
CA GLU A 123 12.83 8.42 -4.86
C GLU A 123 12.91 9.15 -6.20
N GLY A 124 12.48 8.51 -7.28
CA GLY A 124 12.38 9.12 -8.60
C GLY A 124 11.37 8.44 -9.49
N ALA A 125 10.84 9.20 -10.45
CA ALA A 125 9.90 8.71 -11.44
C ALA A 125 10.00 9.52 -12.74
N GLU A 126 9.74 8.86 -13.87
CA GLU A 126 9.58 9.48 -15.17
C GLU A 126 8.12 9.90 -15.37
N VAL A 127 7.91 11.11 -15.90
CA VAL A 127 6.57 11.63 -16.20
C VAL A 127 6.16 11.19 -17.60
N LEU A 128 5.11 10.38 -17.67
CA LEU A 128 4.60 9.85 -18.94
C LEU A 128 3.52 10.75 -19.54
N GLU A 129 2.56 11.18 -18.71
CA GLU A 129 1.37 11.92 -19.14
C GLU A 129 1.00 12.96 -18.08
N VAL A 130 0.42 14.08 -18.51
CA VAL A 130 -0.16 15.12 -17.65
C VAL A 130 -1.58 15.38 -18.13
N HIS A 131 -2.54 15.33 -17.21
CA HIS A 131 -3.96 15.51 -17.48
C HIS A 131 -4.51 16.70 -16.68
N GLY A 132 -5.33 17.53 -17.33
CA GLY A 132 -5.91 18.72 -16.69
C GLY A 132 -4.99 19.93 -16.65
N GLY A 133 -3.87 19.92 -17.40
CA GLY A 133 -2.95 21.05 -17.55
C GLY A 133 -1.70 20.70 -18.36
N ASP A 134 -0.83 21.68 -18.60
CA ASP A 134 0.43 21.50 -19.34
C ASP A 134 1.59 20.99 -18.44
N VAL A 135 1.48 21.23 -17.14
CA VAL A 135 2.48 20.84 -16.13
C VAL A 135 1.78 20.46 -14.83
N GLY A 136 2.24 19.41 -14.17
CA GLY A 136 1.86 19.12 -12.80
C GLY A 136 2.77 19.87 -11.83
N VAL A 137 2.22 20.60 -10.86
CA VAL A 137 2.99 21.19 -9.76
C VAL A 137 2.71 20.44 -8.46
N SER A 138 3.75 20.03 -7.75
CA SER A 138 3.64 19.23 -6.52
C SER A 138 2.77 19.91 -5.46
N LEU A 139 1.80 19.17 -4.91
CA LEU A 139 1.03 19.59 -3.73
C LEU A 139 1.88 19.70 -2.46
N HIS A 140 3.05 19.07 -2.41
CA HIS A 140 3.84 18.96 -1.18
C HIS A 140 4.73 20.20 -0.95
N ASP A 141 5.40 20.68 -1.99
CA ASP A 141 6.36 21.79 -1.92
C ASP A 141 5.93 23.00 -2.77
N GLY A 142 4.89 22.88 -3.59
CA GLY A 142 4.39 23.95 -4.46
C GLY A 142 5.35 24.39 -5.58
N THR A 143 6.47 23.70 -5.77
CA THR A 143 7.55 24.15 -6.65
C THR A 143 8.07 23.06 -7.59
N THR A 144 8.01 21.79 -7.20
CA THR A 144 8.45 20.69 -8.08
C THR A 144 7.47 20.51 -9.24
N GLU A 145 7.97 20.72 -10.45
CA GLU A 145 7.23 20.55 -11.69
C GLU A 145 7.38 19.14 -12.28
N TYR A 146 6.31 18.65 -12.90
CA TYR A 146 6.22 17.38 -13.59
C TYR A 146 5.81 17.64 -15.05
N ARG A 147 6.76 17.51 -15.98
CA ARG A 147 6.57 17.69 -17.42
C ARG A 147 6.78 16.38 -18.16
N VAL A 148 5.99 16.10 -19.19
CA VAL A 148 6.12 14.88 -20.00
C VAL A 148 7.56 14.67 -20.49
N GLY A 149 8.10 13.47 -20.28
CA GLY A 149 9.48 13.09 -20.60
C GLY A 149 10.52 13.45 -19.53
N GLN A 150 10.15 14.18 -18.48
CA GLN A 150 11.06 14.54 -17.39
C GLN A 150 11.19 13.39 -16.39
N THR A 151 12.40 13.15 -15.89
CA THR A 151 12.62 12.38 -14.67
C THR A 151 12.68 13.31 -13.47
N VAL A 152 11.77 13.11 -12.52
CA VAL A 152 11.69 13.87 -11.26
C VAL A 152 12.30 13.03 -10.14
N ARG A 153 13.05 13.66 -9.24
CA ARG A 153 13.60 13.02 -8.03
C ARG A 153 13.17 13.78 -6.78
N CYS A 154 12.95 13.07 -5.68
CA CYS A 154 12.62 13.69 -4.42
C CYS A 154 13.84 14.40 -3.82
N HIS A 155 13.62 15.53 -3.14
CA HIS A 155 14.69 16.25 -2.44
C HIS A 155 15.27 15.46 -1.26
N LYS A 156 14.42 14.70 -0.54
CA LYS A 156 14.82 13.88 0.59
C LYS A 156 14.03 12.57 0.58
N TRP A 157 14.74 11.46 0.69
CA TRP A 157 14.12 10.16 0.95
C TRP A 157 13.91 9.96 2.45
N CYS A 158 12.74 9.43 2.83
CA CYS A 158 12.46 9.03 4.19
C CYS A 158 12.57 7.50 4.33
N GLU A 159 13.59 7.06 5.08
CA GLU A 159 13.81 5.64 5.41
C GLU A 159 12.67 5.06 6.24
N ASP A 160 12.07 5.90 7.09
CA ASP A 160 10.92 5.49 7.88
C ASP A 160 9.70 5.34 6.96
N ARG A 161 9.47 4.10 6.56
CA ARG A 161 8.32 3.74 5.74
C ARG A 161 6.97 4.07 6.41
N TRP A 162 6.94 4.24 7.73
CA TRP A 162 5.74 4.53 8.51
C TRP A 162 5.40 6.02 8.59
N ALA A 163 6.32 6.91 8.21
CA ALA A 163 6.06 8.33 8.16
C ALA A 163 5.19 8.71 6.95
N GLU A 164 3.89 8.89 7.17
CA GLU A 164 2.89 9.29 6.16
C GLU A 164 3.32 10.50 5.32
N CYS A 165 3.82 11.53 5.99
CA CYS A 165 4.29 12.77 5.37
C CYS A 165 5.80 12.78 5.13
N GLY A 166 6.47 11.62 5.19
CA GLY A 166 7.91 11.55 4.98
C GLY A 166 8.28 11.79 3.51
N GLY A 167 9.48 12.33 3.30
CA GLY A 167 9.99 12.68 1.97
C GLY A 167 9.99 11.53 0.95
N GLY A 168 9.77 11.90 -0.31
CA GLY A 168 9.56 11.00 -1.45
C GLY A 168 8.53 11.60 -2.42
N ILE A 169 8.52 11.16 -3.67
CA ILE A 169 7.45 11.50 -4.61
C ILE A 169 6.22 10.70 -4.21
N HIS A 170 5.19 11.38 -3.70
CA HIS A 170 3.92 10.73 -3.33
C HIS A 170 3.06 10.47 -4.58
N PHE A 171 2.56 9.25 -4.72
CA PHE A 171 1.69 8.81 -5.82
C PHE A 171 0.74 7.68 -5.38
N TYR A 172 -0.24 7.35 -6.21
CA TYR A 172 -1.21 6.26 -6.05
C TYR A 172 -1.04 5.23 -7.16
N LEU A 173 -1.47 3.99 -6.93
CA LEU A 173 -1.34 2.93 -7.95
C LEU A 173 -2.38 3.05 -9.06
N THR A 174 -3.52 3.68 -8.77
CA THR A 174 -4.61 3.88 -9.72
C THR A 174 -4.90 5.36 -9.96
N ARG A 175 -5.47 5.66 -11.12
CA ARG A 175 -5.83 7.02 -11.49
C ARG A 175 -7.01 7.52 -10.66
N GLU A 176 -7.99 6.65 -10.44
CA GLU A 176 -9.20 6.90 -9.69
C GLU A 176 -8.88 7.34 -8.26
N GLU A 177 -7.92 6.67 -7.60
CA GLU A 177 -7.46 7.06 -6.27
C GLU A 177 -6.79 8.45 -6.27
N ALA A 178 -5.98 8.75 -7.28
CA ALA A 178 -5.33 10.04 -7.42
C ALA A 178 -6.33 11.18 -7.67
N GLU A 179 -7.41 10.91 -8.40
CA GLU A 179 -8.45 11.90 -8.64
C GLU A 179 -9.22 12.23 -7.35
N VAL A 180 -9.59 11.20 -6.58
CA VAL A 180 -10.37 11.36 -5.34
C VAL A 180 -9.55 12.01 -4.20
N HIS A 181 -8.24 11.76 -4.11
CA HIS A 181 -7.41 12.17 -2.96
C HIS A 181 -6.29 13.15 -3.29
#